data_AF-A0A094EX22-F1
#
_entry.id   AF-A0A094EX22-F1
#
_cell.length_a   1.000
_cell.length_b   1.000
_cell.length_c   1.000
_cell.angle_alpha   90.00
_cell.angle_beta   90.00
_cell.angle_gamma   90.00
#
_symmetry.space_group_name_H-M   'P 1'
#
loop_
_entity.id
_entity.type
_entity.pdbx_description
1 polymer ?
#
loop_
_entity_poly.entity_id
_entity_poly.type
_entity_poly.pdbx_seq_one_letter_code
_entity_poly.pdbx_strand_id
1 'polypeptide(L)'
;TKLGIAVDPLEIRLITREQDPYSWQYLPAASHLFQKNLSNHSIGAYMELFREIGSSFEAVAKEHMLLTRPAANFTDKITQLEAENLRLVIELNKCKNTAAIELTKKQEAEEVAKQAKTMLYTVDLENQCLKKDNQKWISVAEDFREKSAHSYLIVDEASLILDKLRSSLPSIHRIQN
;
A
#
# COMPACT_ATOMS: atom_id res chain seq x y z
N THR A 1 -16.64 -39.52 32.27
CA THR A 1 -16.96 -39.09 30.89
C THR A 1 -16.79 -40.28 29.97
N LYS A 2 -17.70 -40.57 29.04
CA LYS A 2 -17.53 -41.71 28.11
C LYS A 2 -16.73 -41.26 26.89
N LEU A 3 -15.76 -42.07 26.45
CA LEU A 3 -14.85 -41.74 25.34
C LEU A 3 -15.53 -41.58 23.98
N GLY A 4 -16.80 -41.95 23.84
CA GLY A 4 -17.52 -41.94 22.56
C GLY A 4 -17.04 -43.02 21.59
N ILE A 5 -16.13 -43.90 22.01
CA ILE A 5 -15.60 -45.01 21.22
C ILE A 5 -16.38 -46.28 21.58
N ALA A 6 -16.87 -46.99 20.57
CA ALA A 6 -17.43 -48.32 20.73
C ALA A 6 -16.33 -49.36 20.45
N VAL A 7 -16.00 -50.15 21.46
CA VAL A 7 -15.05 -51.27 21.36
C VAL A 7 -15.75 -52.52 21.85
N ASP A 8 -15.62 -53.62 21.11
CA ASP A 8 -16.08 -54.93 21.58
C ASP A 8 -15.34 -55.29 22.88
N PRO A 9 -16.04 -55.69 23.96
CA PRO A 9 -15.40 -56.15 25.19
C PRO A 9 -14.30 -57.21 24.99
N LEU A 10 -14.40 -58.05 23.95
CA LEU A 10 -13.40 -59.06 23.61
C LEU A 10 -12.12 -58.47 23.00
N GLU A 11 -12.21 -57.28 22.42
CA GLU A 11 -11.07 -56.55 21.85
C GLU A 11 -10.41 -55.61 22.85
N ILE A 12 -10.92 -55.51 24.08
CA ILE A 12 -10.29 -54.73 25.14
C ILE A 12 -9.02 -55.45 25.62
N ARG A 13 -7.89 -54.77 25.45
CA ARG A 13 -6.56 -55.22 25.84
C ARG A 13 -5.93 -54.24 26.82
N LEU A 14 -5.15 -54.79 27.76
CA LEU A 14 -4.29 -53.99 28.65
C LEU A 14 -3.08 -53.45 27.88
N ILE A 15 -2.46 -54.28 27.04
CA ILE A 15 -1.40 -53.83 26.14
C ILE A 15 -2.04 -53.46 24.81
N THR A 16 -2.29 -52.17 24.62
CA THR A 16 -2.88 -51.63 23.39
C THR A 16 -1.86 -51.59 22.25
N ARG A 17 -2.35 -51.73 21.03
CA ARG A 17 -1.58 -51.69 19.79
C ARG A 17 -1.80 -50.37 19.05
N GLU A 18 -1.07 -50.16 17.95
CA GLU A 18 -1.18 -48.94 17.13
C GLU A 18 -2.58 -48.74 16.54
N GLN A 19 -3.24 -49.83 16.16
CA GLN A 19 -4.58 -49.83 15.57
C GLN A 19 -5.73 -49.67 16.59
N ASP A 20 -5.45 -49.82 17.89
CA ASP A 20 -6.52 -49.75 18.88
C ASP A 20 -6.98 -48.29 19.04
N PRO A 21 -8.30 -48.01 19.07
CA PRO A 21 -8.83 -46.65 19.06
C PRO A 21 -8.62 -45.91 20.40
N TYR A 22 -8.15 -46.62 21.42
CA TYR A 22 -7.89 -46.12 22.76
C TYR A 22 -6.50 -46.51 23.24
N SER A 23 -6.05 -45.84 24.29
CA SER A 23 -4.85 -46.18 25.04
C SER A 23 -5.14 -46.02 26.53
N TRP A 24 -4.27 -46.52 27.40
CA TRP A 24 -4.43 -46.40 28.85
C TRP A 24 -3.62 -45.23 29.39
N GLN A 25 -4.30 -44.28 30.03
CA GLN A 25 -3.65 -43.32 30.90
C GLN A 25 -3.64 -43.88 32.31
N TYR A 26 -2.47 -43.98 32.94
CA TYR A 26 -2.34 -44.53 34.28
C TYR A 26 -1.29 -43.78 35.08
N LEU A 27 -1.48 -43.78 36.40
CA LEU A 27 -0.48 -43.28 37.34
C LEU A 27 0.72 -44.24 37.39
N PRO A 28 1.93 -43.74 37.73
CA PRO A 28 3.13 -44.60 37.83
C PRO A 28 2.93 -45.82 38.73
N ALA A 29 2.16 -45.70 39.81
CA ALA A 29 1.86 -46.76 40.76
C ALA A 29 1.04 -47.93 40.17
N ALA A 30 0.28 -47.69 39.09
CA ALA A 30 -0.52 -48.72 38.41
C ALA A 30 0.19 -49.31 37.18
N SER A 31 1.43 -48.90 36.90
CA SER A 31 2.16 -49.29 35.68
C SER A 31 2.39 -50.81 35.55
N HIS A 32 2.49 -51.54 36.68
CA HIS A 32 2.68 -52.99 36.68
C HIS A 32 1.47 -53.75 36.09
N LEU A 33 0.27 -53.14 36.14
CA LEU A 33 -0.95 -53.73 35.59
C LEU A 33 -0.98 -53.73 34.05
N PHE A 34 -0.14 -52.91 33.41
CA PHE A 34 -0.10 -52.76 31.94
C PHE A 34 1.11 -53.44 31.29
N GLN A 35 1.85 -54.26 32.05
CA GLN A 35 3.04 -54.97 31.55
C GLN A 35 2.71 -56.30 30.89
N LYS A 36 1.52 -56.86 31.14
CA LYS A 36 1.08 -58.16 30.61
C LYS A 36 -0.37 -58.08 30.13
N ASN A 37 -0.75 -59.02 29.26
CA ASN A 37 -2.15 -59.20 28.90
C ASN A 37 -2.93 -59.86 30.03
N LEU A 38 -4.26 -59.67 30.05
CA LEU A 38 -5.17 -60.22 31.06
C LEU A 38 -4.92 -61.71 31.30
N SER A 39 -4.82 -62.51 30.23
CA SER A 39 -4.60 -63.98 30.31
C SER A 39 -3.38 -64.39 31.14
N ASN A 40 -2.39 -63.51 31.30
CA ASN A 40 -1.10 -63.79 31.95
C ASN A 40 -0.98 -63.11 33.32
N HIS A 41 -2.05 -62.49 33.82
CA HIS A 41 -2.10 -61.84 35.12
C HIS A 41 -2.59 -62.79 36.23
N SER A 42 -2.16 -62.50 37.47
CA SER A 42 -2.66 -63.20 38.66
C SER A 42 -4.06 -62.70 39.03
N ILE A 43 -4.81 -63.52 39.78
CA ILE A 43 -6.12 -63.13 40.31
C ILE A 43 -6.07 -61.83 41.14
N GLY A 44 -4.96 -61.58 41.85
CA GLY A 44 -4.75 -60.34 42.59
C GLY A 44 -4.70 -59.11 41.68
N ALA A 45 -4.05 -59.21 40.53
CA ALA A 45 -3.99 -58.13 39.55
C ALA A 45 -5.37 -57.86 38.92
N TYR A 46 -6.21 -58.89 38.71
CA TYR A 46 -7.58 -58.70 38.27
C TYR A 46 -8.43 -57.91 39.27
N MET A 47 -8.30 -58.25 40.56
CA MET A 47 -9.00 -57.51 41.63
C MET A 47 -8.52 -56.06 41.72
N GLU A 48 -7.24 -55.83 41.50
CA GLU A 48 -6.66 -54.48 41.45
C GLU A 48 -7.17 -53.69 40.24
N LEU A 49 -7.17 -54.27 39.04
CA LEU A 49 -7.74 -53.64 37.83
C LEU A 49 -9.19 -53.23 38.04
N PHE A 50 -10.02 -54.12 38.60
CA PHE A 50 -11.43 -53.83 38.83
C PHE A 50 -11.64 -52.71 39.85
N ARG A 51 -10.80 -52.64 40.88
CA ARG A 51 -10.93 -51.62 41.93
C ARG A 51 -10.42 -50.25 41.49
N GLU A 52 -9.36 -50.23 40.70
CA GLU A 52 -8.60 -49.00 40.40
C GLU A 52 -9.01 -48.34 39.08
N ILE A 53 -9.86 -48.99 38.26
CA ILE A 53 -10.40 -48.41 37.03
C ILE A 53 -11.17 -47.11 37.31
N GLY A 54 -10.84 -46.06 36.57
CA GLY A 54 -11.39 -44.71 36.75
C GLY A 54 -10.80 -43.91 37.91
N SER A 55 -9.92 -44.53 38.72
CA SER A 55 -9.19 -43.85 39.81
C SER A 55 -7.71 -43.72 39.48
N SER A 56 -7.01 -44.86 39.40
CA SER A 56 -5.56 -44.88 39.16
C SER A 56 -5.22 -45.01 37.67
N PHE A 57 -6.19 -45.41 36.85
CA PHE A 57 -6.05 -45.48 35.40
C PHE A 57 -7.40 -45.36 34.69
N GLU A 58 -7.37 -44.89 33.46
CA GLU A 58 -8.55 -44.84 32.58
C GLU A 58 -8.16 -45.02 31.12
N ALA A 59 -9.12 -45.49 30.32
CA ALA A 59 -8.96 -45.50 28.88
C ALA A 59 -9.13 -44.07 28.35
N VAL A 60 -8.27 -43.66 27.43
CA VAL A 60 -8.32 -42.37 26.74
C VAL A 60 -8.31 -42.58 25.23
N ALA A 61 -8.99 -41.71 24.51
CA ALA A 61 -8.97 -41.73 23.05
C ALA A 61 -7.55 -41.40 22.58
N LYS A 62 -7.04 -42.18 21.63
CA LYS A 62 -5.63 -42.13 21.25
C LYS A 62 -5.19 -40.77 20.71
N GLU A 63 -6.10 -40.06 20.04
CA GLU A 63 -5.92 -38.69 19.56
C GLU A 63 -5.61 -37.71 20.70
N HIS A 64 -6.17 -37.93 21.89
CA HIS A 64 -5.95 -37.08 23.07
C HIS A 64 -4.62 -37.35 23.76
N MET A 65 -3.97 -38.50 23.53
CA MET A 65 -2.61 -38.74 24.04
C MET A 65 -1.55 -37.85 23.38
N LEU A 66 -1.83 -37.30 22.20
CA LEU A 66 -0.92 -36.34 21.56
C LEU A 66 -0.88 -35.00 22.32
N LEU A 67 -1.89 -34.72 23.15
CA LEU A 67 -1.96 -33.52 23.99
C LEU A 67 -1.24 -33.67 25.34
N THR A 68 -0.84 -34.89 25.74
CA THR A 68 -0.17 -35.18 27.01
C THR A 68 1.32 -35.52 26.87
N ARG A 69 1.89 -35.42 25.66
CA ARG A 69 3.35 -35.55 25.40
C ARG A 69 4.11 -34.29 25.91
N PRO A 70 5.32 -34.41 26.49
CA PRO A 70 5.83 -33.42 27.45
C PRO A 70 6.07 -32.02 26.89
N ALA A 71 5.83 -31.03 27.75
CA ALA A 71 5.81 -29.56 27.62
C ALA A 71 6.87 -28.84 26.74
N ALA A 72 7.86 -29.54 26.19
CA ALA A 72 8.89 -28.97 25.32
C ALA A 72 8.28 -28.36 24.03
N ASN A 73 7.26 -29.00 23.45
CA ASN A 73 6.64 -28.60 22.20
C ASN A 73 5.63 -27.43 22.32
N PHE A 74 4.97 -27.24 23.45
CA PHE A 74 4.10 -26.07 23.67
C PHE A 74 4.89 -24.82 24.04
N THR A 75 5.94 -24.96 24.85
CA THR A 75 6.80 -23.85 25.24
C THR A 75 7.47 -23.22 24.02
N ASP A 76 8.04 -24.05 23.14
CA ASP A 76 8.65 -23.58 21.89
C ASP A 76 7.64 -22.85 20.99
N LYS A 77 6.39 -23.34 20.95
CA LYS A 77 5.33 -22.71 20.15
C LYS A 77 4.91 -21.36 20.71
N ILE A 78 4.83 -21.24 22.04
CA ILE A 78 4.53 -19.98 22.73
C ILE A 78 5.63 -18.97 22.44
N THR A 79 6.91 -19.34 22.62
CA THR A 79 8.05 -18.45 22.34
C THR A 79 8.09 -18.03 20.87
N GLN A 80 7.78 -18.93 19.94
CA GLN A 80 7.67 -18.61 18.51
C GLN A 80 6.58 -17.56 18.26
N LEU A 81 5.38 -17.75 18.83
CA LEU A 81 4.25 -16.84 18.65
C LEU A 81 4.50 -15.48 19.29
N GLU A 82 5.16 -15.44 20.45
CA GLU A 82 5.56 -14.19 21.11
C GLU A 82 6.57 -13.40 20.26
N ALA A 83 7.57 -14.08 19.68
CA ALA A 83 8.53 -13.45 18.79
C ALA A 83 7.86 -12.92 17.51
N GLU A 84 6.91 -13.67 16.95
CA GLU A 84 6.13 -13.24 15.79
C GLU A 84 5.23 -12.04 16.11
N ASN A 85 4.53 -12.05 17.25
CA ASN A 85 3.73 -10.91 17.71
C ASN A 85 4.59 -9.66 17.88
N LEU A 86 5.77 -9.79 18.48
CA LEU A 86 6.68 -8.66 18.65
C LEU A 86 7.12 -8.10 17.29
N ARG A 87 7.46 -8.98 16.33
CA ARG A 87 7.80 -8.59 14.96
C ARG A 87 6.64 -7.86 14.28
N LEU A 88 5.42 -8.38 14.38
CA LEU A 88 4.23 -7.78 13.79
C LEU A 88 3.92 -6.39 14.39
N VAL A 89 4.08 -6.23 15.71
CA VAL A 89 3.91 -4.92 16.37
C VAL A 89 4.92 -3.90 15.86
N ILE A 90 6.17 -4.29 15.66
CA ILE A 90 7.21 -3.41 15.13
C ILE A 90 6.85 -2.96 13.70
N GLU A 91 6.51 -3.90 12.83
CA GLU A 91 6.14 -3.59 11.44
C GLU A 91 4.86 -2.74 11.36
N LEU A 92 3.86 -3.02 12.21
CA LEU A 92 2.63 -2.23 12.28
C LEU A 92 2.92 -0.77 12.67
N ASN A 93 3.75 -0.56 13.68
CA ASN A 93 4.12 0.79 14.12
C ASN A 93 4.92 1.52 13.04
N LYS A 94 5.85 0.82 12.37
CA LYS A 94 6.61 1.38 11.25
C LYS A 94 5.70 1.80 10.11
N CYS A 95 4.79 0.91 9.69
CA CYS A 95 3.84 1.19 8.62
C CYS A 95 2.91 2.36 8.98
N LYS A 96 2.43 2.42 10.23
CA LYS A 96 1.62 3.54 10.73
C LYS A 96 2.36 4.88 10.67
N ASN A 97 3.62 4.90 11.08
CA ASN A 97 4.44 6.12 11.04
C ASN A 97 4.71 6.56 9.59
N THR A 98 5.05 5.62 8.71
CA THR A 98 5.23 5.92 7.28
C THR A 98 3.95 6.46 6.66
N ALA A 99 2.80 5.85 6.93
CA ALA A 99 1.52 6.31 6.43
C ALA A 99 1.17 7.73 6.91
N ALA A 100 1.48 8.07 8.17
CA ALA A 100 1.28 9.42 8.68
C ALA A 100 2.16 10.46 7.96
N ILE A 101 3.45 10.14 7.73
CA ILE A 101 4.37 11.01 7.00
C ILE A 101 3.91 11.21 5.54
N GLU A 102 3.53 10.14 4.86
CA GLU A 102 3.07 10.20 3.48
C GLU A 102 1.75 10.95 3.33
N LEU A 103 0.84 10.84 4.32
CA LEU A 103 -0.40 11.62 4.34
C LEU A 103 -0.10 13.13 4.42
N THR A 104 0.80 13.54 5.32
CA THR A 104 1.20 14.95 5.44
C THR A 104 1.81 15.48 4.14
N LYS A 105 2.77 14.74 3.55
CA LYS A 105 3.39 15.13 2.27
C LYS A 105 2.37 15.23 1.14
N LYS A 106 1.43 14.29 1.07
CA LYS A 106 0.36 14.31 0.07
C LYS A 106 -0.47 15.59 0.19
N GLN A 107 -0.82 15.98 1.41
CA GLN A 107 -1.63 17.16 1.66
C GLN A 107 -0.88 18.45 1.32
N GLU A 108 0.41 18.53 1.63
CA GLU A 108 1.28 19.64 1.20
C GLU A 108 1.35 19.74 -0.33
N ALA A 109 1.56 18.60 -1.02
CA ALA A 109 1.61 18.56 -2.48
C ALA A 109 0.27 18.96 -3.14
N GLU A 110 -0.85 18.59 -2.53
CA GLU A 110 -2.20 18.94 -3.02
C GLU A 110 -2.47 20.45 -2.90
N GLU A 111 -2.07 21.09 -1.80
CA GLU A 111 -2.19 22.55 -1.65
C GLU A 111 -1.28 23.30 -2.64
N VAL A 112 -0.04 22.84 -2.84
CA VAL A 112 0.86 23.42 -3.86
C VAL A 112 0.26 23.28 -5.26
N ALA A 113 -0.31 22.12 -5.60
CA ALA A 113 -0.96 21.92 -6.89
C ALA A 113 -2.17 22.85 -7.10
N LYS A 114 -2.96 23.07 -6.04
CA LYS A 114 -4.10 23.99 -6.07
C LYS A 114 -3.66 25.44 -6.25
N GLN A 115 -2.58 25.86 -5.58
CA GLN A 115 -2.00 27.18 -5.76
C GLN A 115 -1.45 27.38 -7.17
N ALA A 116 -0.71 26.40 -7.69
CA ALA A 116 -0.17 26.43 -9.05
C ALA A 116 -1.29 26.54 -10.10
N LYS A 117 -2.38 25.79 -9.93
CA LYS A 117 -3.55 25.87 -10.80
C LYS A 117 -4.18 27.27 -10.81
N THR A 118 -4.26 27.91 -9.64
CA THR A 118 -4.79 29.27 -9.51
C THR A 118 -3.89 30.28 -10.21
N MET A 119 -2.57 30.19 -9.99
CA MET A 119 -1.60 31.07 -10.67
C MET A 119 -1.63 30.90 -12.19
N LEU A 120 -1.74 29.66 -12.67
CA LEU A 120 -1.81 29.38 -14.11
C LEU A 120 -3.04 30.03 -14.75
N TYR A 121 -4.19 29.97 -14.08
CA TYR A 121 -5.40 30.66 -14.55
C TYR A 121 -5.21 32.19 -14.62
N THR A 122 -4.60 32.79 -13.60
CA THR A 122 -4.31 34.24 -13.60
C THR A 122 -3.37 34.64 -14.74
N VAL A 123 -2.28 33.90 -14.92
CA VAL A 123 -1.31 34.16 -16.00
C VAL A 123 -1.95 33.96 -17.39
N ASP A 124 -2.87 33.01 -17.54
CA ASP A 124 -3.61 32.84 -18.79
C ASP A 124 -4.49 34.05 -19.11
N LEU A 125 -5.21 34.57 -18.12
CA LEU A 125 -6.00 35.79 -18.27
C LEU A 125 -5.13 37.00 -18.66
N GLU A 126 -4.00 37.19 -17.99
CA GLU A 126 -3.05 38.27 -18.31
C GLU A 126 -2.49 38.14 -19.73
N ASN A 127 -2.08 36.93 -20.13
CA ASN A 127 -1.62 36.66 -21.48
C ASN A 127 -2.69 36.96 -22.54
N GLN A 128 -3.95 36.63 -22.26
CA GLN A 128 -5.06 36.97 -23.15
C GLN A 128 -5.25 38.48 -23.28
N CYS A 129 -5.15 39.23 -22.18
CA CYS A 129 -5.21 40.70 -22.21
C CYS A 129 -4.07 41.30 -23.02
N LEU A 130 -2.82 40.89 -22.74
CA LEU A 130 -1.64 41.36 -23.47
C LEU A 130 -1.72 41.03 -24.97
N LYS A 131 -2.26 39.87 -25.33
CA LYS A 131 -2.47 39.49 -26.73
C LYS A 131 -3.42 40.43 -27.45
N LYS A 132 -4.53 40.83 -26.79
CA LYS A 132 -5.47 41.81 -27.35
C LYS A 132 -4.82 43.19 -27.54
N ASP A 133 -4.06 43.63 -26.55
CA ASP A 133 -3.36 44.92 -26.62
C ASP A 133 -2.31 44.93 -27.73
N ASN A 134 -1.54 43.85 -27.87
CA ASN A 134 -0.57 43.69 -28.95
C ASN A 134 -1.25 43.77 -30.33
N GLN A 135 -2.38 43.08 -30.50
CA GLN A 135 -3.15 43.13 -31.74
C GLN A 135 -3.69 44.54 -32.06
N LYS A 136 -4.11 45.28 -31.02
CA LYS A 136 -4.51 46.68 -31.16
C LYS A 136 -3.34 47.55 -31.62
N TRP A 137 -2.17 47.42 -31.01
CA TRP A 137 -0.97 48.18 -31.38
C TRP A 137 -0.47 47.83 -32.79
N ILE A 138 -0.57 46.57 -33.21
CA ILE A 138 -0.28 46.15 -34.58
C ILE A 138 -1.19 46.90 -35.56
N SER A 139 -2.50 46.91 -35.31
CA SER A 139 -3.47 47.59 -36.20
C SER A 139 -3.19 49.10 -36.29
N VAL A 140 -2.85 49.73 -35.17
CA VAL A 140 -2.47 51.15 -35.13
C VAL A 140 -1.19 51.40 -35.92
N ALA A 141 -0.17 50.57 -35.73
CA ALA A 141 1.10 50.70 -36.45
C ALA A 141 0.94 50.51 -37.97
N GLU A 142 0.02 49.65 -38.41
CA GLU A 142 -0.33 49.46 -39.82
C GLU A 142 -1.02 50.70 -40.41
N ASP A 143 -2.01 51.27 -39.72
CA ASP A 143 -2.68 52.52 -40.15
C ASP A 143 -1.70 53.69 -40.26
N PHE A 144 -0.80 53.87 -39.28
CA PHE A 144 0.25 54.89 -39.36
C PHE A 144 1.23 54.64 -40.51
N ARG A 145 1.58 53.37 -40.77
CA ARG A 145 2.47 53.00 -41.87
C ARG A 145 1.84 53.34 -43.22
N GLU A 146 0.56 53.05 -43.40
CA GLU A 146 -0.18 53.39 -44.63
C GLU A 146 -0.24 54.91 -44.85
N LYS A 147 -0.61 55.66 -43.81
CA LYS A 147 -0.62 57.13 -43.86
C LYS A 147 0.75 57.72 -44.16
N SER A 148 1.80 57.17 -43.57
CA SER A 148 3.18 57.59 -43.84
C SER A 148 3.58 57.32 -45.28
N ALA A 149 3.29 56.13 -45.82
CA ALA A 149 3.56 55.79 -47.21
C ALA A 149 2.81 56.72 -48.18
N HIS A 150 1.55 57.04 -47.90
CA HIS A 150 0.78 58.00 -48.70
C HIS A 150 1.39 59.41 -48.67
N SER A 151 1.80 59.90 -47.50
CA SER A 151 2.48 61.19 -47.36
C SER A 151 3.79 61.24 -48.17
N TYR A 152 4.59 60.17 -48.14
CA TYR A 152 5.80 60.07 -48.95
C TYR A 152 5.52 60.21 -50.46
N LEU A 153 4.45 59.58 -50.97
CA LEU A 153 4.06 59.71 -52.38
C LEU A 153 3.67 61.15 -52.74
N ILE A 154 2.92 61.84 -51.87
CA ILE A 154 2.54 63.24 -52.09
C ILE A 154 3.78 64.14 -52.13
N VAL A 155 4.74 63.93 -51.21
CA VAL A 155 5.98 64.70 -51.16
C VAL A 155 6.84 64.45 -52.41
N ASP A 156 6.91 63.22 -52.89
CA ASP A 156 7.64 62.86 -54.11
C ASP A 156 7.00 63.52 -55.35
N GLU A 157 5.67 63.48 -55.46
CA GLU A 157 4.93 64.15 -56.55
C GLU A 157 5.14 65.67 -56.51
N ALA A 158 5.04 66.30 -55.33
CA ALA A 158 5.30 67.72 -55.15
C ALA A 158 6.74 68.09 -55.55
N SER A 159 7.71 67.25 -55.18
CA SER A 159 9.12 67.43 -55.55
C SER A 159 9.31 67.35 -57.08
N LEU A 160 8.67 66.39 -57.75
CA LEU A 160 8.70 66.28 -59.21
C LEU A 160 8.10 67.52 -59.90
N ILE A 161 6.99 68.06 -59.38
CA ILE A 161 6.37 69.27 -59.91
C ILE A 161 7.31 70.47 -59.75
N LEU A 162 7.90 70.64 -58.56
CA LEU A 162 8.86 71.72 -58.29
C LEU A 162 10.09 71.63 -59.22
N ASP A 163 10.59 70.42 -59.47
CA ASP A 163 11.71 70.18 -60.39
C ASP A 163 11.37 70.53 -61.84
N LYS A 164 10.15 70.21 -62.28
CA LYS A 164 9.62 70.63 -63.60
C LYS A 164 9.48 72.15 -63.70
N LEU A 165 8.90 72.80 -62.69
CA LEU A 165 8.77 74.26 -62.67
C LEU A 165 10.15 74.92 -62.74
N ARG A 166 11.10 74.44 -61.94
CA ARG A 166 12.49 74.93 -61.94
C ARG A 166 13.17 74.79 -63.30
N SER A 167 12.95 73.69 -64.03
CA SER A 167 13.55 73.49 -65.36
C SER A 167 12.83 74.27 -66.47
N SER A 168 11.56 74.63 -66.29
CA SER A 168 10.78 75.46 -67.22
C SER A 168 11.00 76.96 -67.08
N LEU A 169 11.57 77.42 -65.96
CA LEU A 169 11.94 78.82 -65.76
C LEU A 169 13.24 79.11 -66.53
N PRO A 170 13.26 80.10 -67.46
CA PRO A 170 14.50 80.47 -68.15
C PRO A 170 15.52 80.95 -67.13
N SER A 171 16.75 80.43 -67.21
CA SER A 171 17.88 80.77 -66.33
C SER A 171 17.98 82.28 -66.14
N ILE A 172 17.54 82.79 -64.98
CA ILE A 172 17.75 84.20 -64.63
C ILE A 172 19.26 84.36 -64.43
N HIS A 173 19.96 84.77 -65.48
CA HIS A 173 21.34 85.18 -65.41
C HIS A 173 21.46 86.37 -64.46
N ARG A 174 22.47 86.27 -63.57
CA ARG A 174 22.97 87.33 -62.70
C ARG A 174 22.93 88.68 -63.41
N ILE A 175 22.23 89.64 -62.82
CA ILE A 175 22.53 91.05 -63.03
C ILE A 175 23.67 91.38 -62.06
N GLN A 176 24.88 91.50 -62.61
CA GLN A 176 25.99 92.21 -61.96
C GLN A 176 25.61 93.69 -61.85
N ASN A 177 25.80 94.27 -60.67
CA ASN A 177 26.35 95.60 -60.45
C ASN A 177 26.93 95.65 -59.04
#